data_AF-A0A7W7G095-F1
#
_entry.id   AF-A0A7W7G095-F1
#
_cell.length_a   1.000
_cell.length_b   1.000
_cell.length_c   1.000
_cell.angle_alpha   90.00
_cell.angle_beta   90.00
_cell.angle_gamma   90.00
#
_symmetry.space_group_name_H-M   'P 1'
#
loop_
_entity.id
_entity.type
_entity.pdbx_description
1 polymer ?
#
loop_
_entity_poly.entity_id
_entity_poly.type
_entity_poly.pdbx_seq_one_letter_code
_entity_poly.pdbx_strand_id
1 'polypeptide(L)' 'MKTAPRGYAKDHPRVGLLRHKGLTTWREWEPAAWLGTAKAKTRVVEFLRAGAPLHEWLDSHVRS' A
#
# COMPACT_ATOMS: atom_id res chain seq x y z
N MET A 1 -8.99 21.09 -4.26
CA MET A 1 -7.59 20.63 -4.42
C MET A 1 -6.96 20.57 -3.04
N LYS A 2 -6.45 19.41 -2.58
CA LYS A 2 -5.83 19.32 -1.23
C LYS A 2 -4.59 20.22 -1.20
N THR A 3 -4.55 21.19 -0.29
CA THR A 3 -3.42 22.10 -0.07
C THR A 3 -2.22 21.35 0.51
N ALA A 4 -1.06 22.01 0.60
CA ALA A 4 0.10 21.43 1.28
C ALA A 4 -0.27 21.06 2.73
N PRO A 5 0.18 19.90 3.24
CA PRO A 5 -0.05 19.54 4.63
C PRO A 5 0.50 20.59 5.59
N ARG A 6 -0.10 20.68 6.78
CA ARG A 6 0.34 21.61 7.82
C ARG A 6 1.84 21.43 8.08
N GLY A 7 2.57 22.54 8.14
CA GLY A 7 4.02 22.53 8.39
C GLY A 7 4.90 22.46 7.14
N TYR A 8 4.32 22.40 5.93
CA TYR A 8 5.09 22.37 4.69
C TYR A 8 4.76 23.55 3.77
N ALA A 9 5.78 24.07 3.09
CA ALA A 9 5.62 25.09 2.06
C ALA A 9 4.80 24.56 0.87
N LYS A 10 4.07 25.46 0.19
CA LYS A 10 3.18 25.08 -0.92
C LYS A 10 3.95 24.48 -2.11
N ASP A 11 5.16 24.95 -2.33
CA ASP A 11 6.11 24.58 -3.38
C ASP A 11 7.14 23.52 -2.93
N HIS A 12 6.92 22.91 -1.75
CA HIS A 12 7.82 21.86 -1.27
C HIS A 12 7.99 20.76 -2.34
N PRO A 13 9.22 20.33 -2.67
CA PRO A 13 9.48 19.46 -3.83
C PRO A 13 8.76 18.10 -3.75
N ARG A 14 8.37 17.68 -2.54
CA ARG A 14 7.62 16.43 -2.28
C ARG A 14 6.17 16.66 -1.85
N VAL A 15 5.60 17.85 -2.06
CA VAL A 15 4.23 18.19 -1.60
C VAL A 15 3.17 17.22 -2.15
N GLY A 16 3.38 16.67 -3.34
CA GLY A 16 2.53 15.61 -3.90
C GLY A 16 2.53 14.35 -3.02
N LEU A 17 3.71 13.89 -2.59
CA LEU A 17 3.86 12.71 -1.73
C LEU A 17 3.24 12.91 -0.35
N LEU A 18 3.48 14.08 0.25
CA LEU A 18 2.99 14.42 1.59
C LEU A 18 1.45 14.48 1.69
N ARG A 19 0.74 14.56 0.55
CA ARG A 19 -0.74 14.55 0.52
C ARG A 19 -1.33 13.15 0.65
N HIS A 20 -0.55 12.10 0.45
CA HIS A 20 -1.01 10.73 0.63
C HIS A 20 -1.13 10.41 2.13
N LYS A 21 -2.21 9.72 2.50
CA LYS A 21 -2.48 9.32 3.89
C LYS A 21 -1.85 7.97 4.26
N GLY A 22 -1.22 7.31 3.30
CA GLY A 22 -0.65 5.98 3.45
C GLY A 22 -0.30 5.38 2.09
N LEU A 23 0.34 4.22 2.14
CA LEU A 23 0.72 3.41 0.99
C LEU A 23 0.25 1.97 1.28
N THR A 24 -0.23 1.28 0.26
CA THR A 24 -0.74 -0.09 0.39
C THR A 24 -0.37 -0.92 -0.84
N THR A 25 -0.17 -2.22 -0.64
CA THR A 25 -0.18 -3.20 -1.72
C THR A 25 -1.61 -3.69 -1.94
N TRP A 26 -2.06 -3.70 -3.19
CA TRP A 26 -3.36 -4.20 -3.57
C TRP A 26 -3.25 -5.16 -4.75
N ARG A 27 -4.14 -6.15 -4.79
CA ARG A 27 -4.35 -6.97 -5.98
C ARG A 27 -5.83 -7.32 -6.09
N GLU A 28 -6.35 -7.14 -7.29
CA GLU A 28 -7.68 -7.56 -7.67
C GLU A 28 -7.58 -8.81 -8.55
N TRP A 29 -8.54 -9.72 -8.40
CA TRP A 29 -8.65 -10.91 -9.22
C TRP A 29 -10.07 -11.01 -9.74
N GLU A 30 -10.20 -11.26 -11.04
CA GLU A 30 -11.48 -11.67 -11.62
C GLU A 30 -11.96 -12.99 -11.01
N PRO A 31 -13.28 -13.21 -10.93
CA PRO A 31 -13.85 -14.49 -10.53
C PRO A 31 -13.24 -15.65 -11.33
N ALA A 32 -12.79 -16.67 -10.62
CA ALA A 32 -12.14 -17.81 -11.26
C ALA A 32 -12.31 -19.08 -10.42
N ALA A 33 -12.22 -20.24 -11.07
CA ALA A 33 -12.57 -21.54 -10.49
C ALA A 33 -11.80 -21.89 -9.19
N TRP A 34 -10.62 -21.30 -8.98
CA TRP A 34 -9.83 -21.53 -7.76
C TRP A 34 -10.42 -20.87 -6.51
N LEU A 35 -11.29 -19.86 -6.65
CA LEU A 35 -11.77 -19.02 -5.55
C LEU A 35 -12.55 -19.83 -4.51
N GLY A 36 -13.32 -20.83 -4.94
CA GLY A 36 -14.07 -21.75 -4.08
C GLY A 36 -13.27 -22.95 -3.56
N THR A 37 -11.94 -22.94 -3.71
CA THR A 37 -11.07 -24.10 -3.37
C THR A 37 -9.98 -23.71 -2.39
N ALA A 38 -9.30 -24.71 -1.81
CA ALA A 38 -8.13 -24.49 -0.95
C ALA A 38 -6.99 -23.68 -1.63
N LYS A 39 -6.94 -23.64 -2.97
CA LYS A 39 -5.97 -22.83 -3.73
C LYS A 39 -6.12 -21.33 -3.48
N ALA A 40 -7.31 -20.87 -3.07
CA ALA A 40 -7.53 -19.48 -2.71
C ALA A 40 -6.63 -19.03 -1.56
N LYS A 41 -6.51 -19.86 -0.52
CA LYS A 41 -5.60 -19.60 0.61
C LYS A 41 -4.16 -19.44 0.14
N THR A 42 -3.68 -20.35 -0.70
CA THR A 42 -2.31 -20.29 -1.23
C THR A 42 -2.05 -18.96 -1.94
N ARG A 43 -2.93 -18.56 -2.86
CA ARG A 43 -2.76 -17.32 -3.64
C ARG A 43 -2.81 -16.05 -2.78
N VAL A 44 -3.74 -16.00 -1.83
CA VAL A 44 -3.85 -14.85 -0.92
C VAL A 44 -2.61 -14.76 -0.04
N VAL A 45 -2.16 -15.87 0.55
CA VAL A 45 -0.95 -15.89 1.39
C VAL A 45 0.30 -15.52 0.59
N GLU A 46 0.43 -16.02 -0.64
CA GLU A 46 1.52 -15.64 -1.54
C GLU A 46 1.53 -14.13 -1.82
N PHE A 47 0.37 -13.54 -2.13
CA PHE A 47 0.25 -12.10 -2.34
C PHE A 47 0.62 -11.30 -1.07
N LEU A 48 0.12 -11.70 0.10
CA LEU A 48 0.45 -11.03 1.36
C LEU A 48 1.95 -11.11 1.68
N ARG A 49 2.58 -12.26 1.43
CA ARG A 49 4.04 -12.42 1.57
C ARG A 49 4.81 -11.55 0.58
N ALA A 50 4.32 -11.43 -0.66
CA ALA A 50 4.93 -10.54 -1.65
C ALA A 50 4.82 -9.06 -1.25
N GLY A 51 3.82 -8.68 -0.44
CA GLY A 51 3.70 -7.34 0.15
C GLY A 51 4.59 -7.08 1.36
N ALA A 52 5.21 -8.11 1.95
CA ALA A 52 6.02 -7.97 3.17
C ALA A 52 7.18 -6.95 3.06
N PRO A 53 7.91 -6.84 1.94
CA PRO A 53 8.98 -5.84 1.83
C PRO A 53 8.49 -4.40 1.93
N LEU A 54 7.28 -4.10 1.44
CA LEU A 54 6.68 -2.77 1.62
C LEU A 54 6.37 -2.52 3.10
N HIS A 55 5.82 -3.51 3.78
CA HIS A 55 5.49 -3.41 5.20
C HIS A 55 6.75 -3.16 6.04
N GLU A 56 7.81 -3.94 5.80
CA GLU A 56 9.12 -3.76 6.46
C GLU A 56 9.72 -2.37 6.19
N TRP A 57 9.60 -1.87 4.96
CA TRP A 57 10.03 -0.52 4.63
C TRP A 57 9.24 0.54 5.41
N LEU A 58 7.92 0.39 5.52
CA LEU A 58 7.08 1.31 6.28
C LEU A 58 7.46 1.30 7.76
N ASP A 59 7.62 0.13 8.36
CA ASP A 59 8.01 -0.01 9.78
C ASP A 59 9.37 0.63 10.08
N SER A 60 10.32 0.54 9.14
CA SER A 60 11.67 1.09 9.31
C SER A 60 11.76 2.59 9.02
N HIS A 61 10.92 3.15 8.15
CA HIS A 61 11.07 4.54 7.66
C HIS A 61 9.92 5.48 8.03
N VAL A 62 8.78 4.96 8.45
CA VAL A 62 7.57 5.74 8.74
C VAL A 62 7.21 5.57 10.21
N ARG A 63 7.41 6.62 11.02
CA ARG A 63 6.98 6.62 12.43
C ARG A 63 5.52 7.07 12.53
N SER A 64 4.70 6.31 13.25
CA SER A 64 3.32 6.66 13.61
C SER A 64 3.26 7.77 14.66
#